data_AF-A0A6A5EG85-F1
#
_entry.id   AF-A0A6A5EG85-F1
#
_cell.length_a   1.000
_cell.length_b   1.000
_cell.length_c   1.000
_cell.angle_alpha   90.00
_cell.angle_beta   90.00
_cell.angle_gamma   90.00
#
_symmetry.space_group_name_H-M   'P 1'
#
loop_
_entity.id
_entity.type
_entity.pdbx_description
1 polymer ?
#
loop_
_entity_poly.entity_id
_entity_poly.type
_entity_poly.pdbx_seq_one_letter_code
_entity_poly.pdbx_strand_id
1 'polypeptide(L)'
;MNAAALENNVKPEHTLYGEAFGERRVEGDEAGRTQREDGASSCCPLNDLKRLPQCDKRLGPLKFSPTHTILIDVAAFNNGKGPLPQRGRDMWHSNFVKSPCSPSSFMIKTGLMKSPTQTWRWDVISKQLSALAKKTAASVDDVKDAIIKYNPKYKSQWSFDALSSFVKVIPKEENNFSKLFSKIAALALKLPELLQKGIPLLRTGHPASITLSQAQISCLLANAFFCTFPHRNATHHSAEYHNYPSINFTSLFGQWSQRKKEKLRAIMYYFQVVTDENTKPKGLVTFERRCLQERDQTASEWRNCQEKPPKLHVTTRGTIETEGTGLLQVDFACSSIGGGVLGSGLVQEEILFLMNPELIVSRLFTEKLADNECLIVTGCQQFSLYSGYGETFEWAGPYEDRLDRDEWARLKRQILAIDAVNYKHRREQYNMHRVMRELNKAYCGFKDHGHNEPDIATGKWGCGAFNGDPQLKAVIQLMAAARAKRGLAFFTFDDDKLKQGLQQTHHLLVTQGTTVAKLFGLLEDYCAVQQASSGSHVELFEFIGNAVRPSRSQL
;
A
#
# COMPACT_ATOMS: atom_id res chain seq x y z
N MET A 1 -70.08 5.45 6.09
CA MET A 1 -70.49 6.73 6.68
C MET A 1 -69.27 7.25 7.41
N ASN A 2 -68.34 7.95 6.75
CA ASN A 2 -68.40 9.34 6.27
C ASN A 2 -68.18 10.29 7.46
N ALA A 3 -67.02 10.95 7.62
CA ALA A 3 -66.52 12.15 6.89
C ALA A 3 -67.15 13.46 7.41
N ALA A 4 -66.50 14.63 7.48
CA ALA A 4 -65.19 15.10 6.96
C ALA A 4 -64.60 16.16 7.96
N ALA A 5 -63.28 16.38 8.11
CA ALA A 5 -62.30 17.18 7.32
C ALA A 5 -62.13 18.68 7.74
N LEU A 6 -61.00 19.29 7.31
CA LEU A 6 -60.35 20.59 7.65
C LEU A 6 -59.22 20.46 8.70
N GLU A 7 -57.92 20.69 8.45
CA GLU A 7 -57.16 21.77 7.73
C GLU A 7 -57.12 23.11 8.48
N ASN A 8 -56.00 23.83 8.73
CA ASN A 8 -54.54 23.66 8.52
C ASN A 8 -53.79 24.47 9.63
N ASN A 9 -52.47 24.73 9.73
CA ASN A 9 -51.27 24.59 8.87
C ASN A 9 -49.95 24.61 9.74
N VAL A 10 -48.79 24.82 9.09
CA VAL A 10 -47.44 25.23 9.57
C VAL A 10 -46.39 24.10 9.69
N LYS A 11 -45.17 24.43 9.22
CA LYS A 11 -44.13 23.53 8.70
C LYS A 11 -43.03 23.15 9.71
N PRO A 12 -42.39 21.99 9.56
CA PRO A 12 -40.97 21.77 9.86
C PRO A 12 -40.09 21.99 8.62
N GLU A 13 -38.79 22.22 8.82
CA GLU A 13 -37.80 22.34 7.74
C GLU A 13 -37.18 20.99 7.36
N HIS A 14 -36.88 20.79 6.06
CA HIS A 14 -36.17 19.62 5.55
C HIS A 14 -35.03 20.07 4.62
N THR A 15 -33.80 19.63 4.92
CA THR A 15 -32.68 19.64 3.97
C THR A 15 -32.58 18.29 3.26
N LEU A 16 -32.42 18.33 1.94
CA LEU A 16 -32.49 17.17 1.04
C LEU A 16 -31.14 16.90 0.39
N TYR A 17 -30.75 15.63 0.29
CA TYR A 17 -29.84 15.12 -0.75
C TYR A 17 -30.23 13.68 -1.13
N GLY A 18 -30.20 13.39 -2.43
CA GLY A 18 -30.91 12.27 -3.06
C GLY A 18 -32.06 12.80 -3.92
N GLU A 19 -32.28 12.37 -5.18
CA GLU A 19 -31.64 11.30 -5.95
C GLU A 19 -31.55 11.66 -7.45
N ALA A 20 -31.23 10.65 -8.28
CA ALA A 20 -31.53 10.51 -9.71
C ALA A 20 -30.75 11.37 -10.72
N PHE A 21 -29.80 10.73 -11.41
CA PHE A 21 -29.43 11.10 -12.77
C PHE A 21 -30.63 10.91 -13.71
N GLY A 22 -30.91 11.89 -14.55
CA GLY A 22 -31.86 11.78 -15.65
C GLY A 22 -31.33 12.52 -16.88
N GLU A 23 -31.23 11.82 -18.02
CA GLU A 23 -30.77 12.43 -19.26
C GLU A 23 -31.74 13.52 -19.73
N ARG A 24 -31.20 14.67 -20.16
CA ARG A 24 -31.93 15.61 -21.01
C ARG A 24 -30.97 16.36 -21.92
N ARG A 25 -31.34 16.46 -23.20
CA ARG A 25 -30.61 17.28 -24.18
C ARG A 25 -30.71 18.76 -23.79
N VAL A 26 -29.66 19.51 -24.07
CA VAL A 26 -29.66 20.97 -24.05
C VAL A 26 -29.17 21.41 -25.43
N GLU A 27 -30.03 22.09 -26.18
CA GLU A 27 -29.64 22.79 -27.41
C GLU A 27 -29.01 24.15 -27.06
N GLY A 28 -28.33 24.75 -28.04
CA GLY A 28 -27.28 25.74 -27.77
C GLY A 28 -27.75 27.08 -27.20
N ASP A 29 -26.79 27.74 -26.56
CA ASP A 29 -26.76 29.20 -26.42
C ASP A 29 -25.32 29.66 -26.66
N GLU A 30 -25.10 30.54 -27.65
CA GLU A 30 -23.76 30.99 -28.07
C GLU A 30 -23.46 32.40 -27.53
N ALA A 31 -22.63 32.50 -26.49
CA ALA A 31 -21.99 33.76 -26.12
C ALA A 31 -20.66 33.56 -25.38
N GLY A 32 -19.65 34.38 -25.71
CA GLY A 32 -18.57 34.70 -24.76
C GLY A 32 -17.45 33.66 -24.56
N ARG A 33 -17.05 32.89 -25.58
CA ARG A 33 -15.77 32.15 -25.53
C ARG A 33 -14.57 33.11 -25.60
N THR A 34 -14.15 33.64 -24.45
CA THR A 34 -12.80 34.19 -24.30
C THR A 34 -11.81 33.05 -24.44
N GLN A 35 -11.18 32.91 -25.61
CA GLN A 35 -10.13 31.92 -25.81
C GLN A 35 -8.95 32.23 -24.88
N ARG A 36 -8.84 31.50 -23.77
CA ARG A 36 -7.53 31.23 -23.19
C ARG A 36 -6.85 30.24 -24.14
N GLU A 37 -5.64 30.56 -24.54
CA GLU A 37 -4.81 29.63 -25.31
C GLU A 37 -4.43 28.46 -24.40
N ASP A 38 -5.16 27.34 -24.54
CA ASP A 38 -4.69 26.04 -24.04
C ASP A 38 -3.45 25.66 -24.89
N GLY A 39 -2.29 26.15 -24.43
CA GLY A 39 -1.02 26.00 -25.11
C GLY A 39 -0.69 24.54 -25.40
N ALA A 40 -0.03 24.31 -26.54
CA ALA A 40 0.27 22.97 -27.04
C ALA A 40 0.87 22.07 -25.94
N SER A 41 0.34 20.85 -25.84
CA SER A 41 0.72 19.89 -24.82
C SER A 41 1.01 18.53 -25.44
N SER A 42 2.07 17.87 -24.99
CA SER A 42 2.42 16.51 -25.39
C SER A 42 1.88 15.44 -24.43
N CYS A 43 1.03 15.84 -23.49
CA CYS A 43 0.36 14.91 -22.57
C CYS A 43 -0.80 14.19 -23.26
N CYS A 44 -0.99 12.90 -22.95
CA CYS A 44 -2.06 12.07 -23.51
C CYS A 44 -3.29 11.98 -22.58
N PRO A 45 -4.46 11.59 -23.13
CA PRO A 45 -5.57 11.08 -22.31
C PRO A 45 -5.13 9.91 -21.41
N LEU A 46 -5.82 9.73 -20.29
CA LEU A 46 -5.52 8.66 -19.33
C LEU A 46 -5.77 7.25 -19.92
N ASN A 47 -6.63 7.14 -20.93
CA ASN A 47 -6.98 5.86 -21.58
C ASN A 47 -5.96 5.42 -22.65
N ASP A 48 -5.02 6.31 -23.03
CA ASP A 48 -3.91 6.00 -23.93
C ASP A 48 -2.77 5.25 -23.21
N LEU A 49 -2.84 5.15 -21.88
CA LEU A 49 -1.90 4.44 -21.04
C LEU A 49 -2.31 2.97 -20.89
N LYS A 50 -1.35 2.08 -21.07
CA LYS A 50 -1.54 0.63 -21.16
C LYS A 50 -1.83 0.02 -19.79
N ARG A 51 -2.98 -0.63 -19.63
CA ARG A 51 -3.43 -1.28 -18.38
C ARG A 51 -3.23 -2.80 -18.44
N LEU A 52 -3.27 -3.47 -17.29
CA LEU A 52 -3.11 -4.93 -17.13
C LEU A 52 -3.98 -5.78 -18.08
N PRO A 53 -5.25 -5.45 -18.38
CA PRO A 53 -6.05 -6.19 -19.37
C PRO A 53 -5.53 -6.10 -20.83
N GLN A 54 -4.69 -5.12 -21.15
CA GLN A 54 -4.04 -4.92 -22.46
C GLN A 54 -2.60 -5.45 -22.49
N CYS A 55 -2.12 -6.03 -21.39
CA CYS A 55 -0.79 -6.62 -21.30
C CYS A 55 -0.88 -8.09 -21.75
N ASP A 56 -0.51 -8.38 -23.00
CA ASP A 56 -0.53 -9.74 -23.59
C ASP A 56 0.41 -10.72 -22.87
N LYS A 57 -0.04 -11.21 -21.71
CA LYS A 57 0.71 -12.08 -20.82
C LYS A 57 -0.19 -13.19 -20.29
N ARG A 58 -0.47 -14.17 -21.16
CA ARG A 58 -1.05 -15.44 -20.71
C ARG A 58 -0.11 -16.08 -19.69
N LEU A 59 -0.53 -16.20 -18.45
CA LEU A 59 0.29 -16.85 -17.43
C LEU A 59 0.30 -18.36 -17.67
N GLY A 60 1.51 -18.94 -17.68
CA GLY A 60 1.65 -20.39 -17.63
C GLY A 60 1.12 -20.97 -16.31
N PRO A 61 0.97 -22.30 -16.21
CA PRO A 61 0.53 -22.95 -14.97
C PRO A 61 1.42 -22.52 -13.80
N LEU A 62 0.78 -22.25 -12.65
CA LEU A 62 1.49 -21.86 -11.43
C LEU A 62 2.51 -22.95 -11.09
N LYS A 63 3.74 -22.59 -10.74
CA LYS A 63 4.83 -23.54 -10.48
C LYS A 63 5.88 -22.98 -9.52
N PHE A 64 6.49 -23.86 -8.75
CA PHE A 64 7.63 -23.50 -7.89
C PHE A 64 8.85 -23.09 -8.72
N SER A 65 9.66 -22.20 -8.17
CA SER A 65 11.03 -21.93 -8.62
C SER A 65 11.95 -21.72 -7.41
N PRO A 66 13.28 -21.69 -7.57
CA PRO A 66 14.21 -21.36 -6.48
C PRO A 66 13.94 -20.01 -5.82
N THR A 67 13.34 -19.06 -6.54
CA THR A 67 12.99 -17.72 -6.05
C THR A 67 11.50 -17.54 -5.75
N HIS A 68 10.62 -18.49 -6.12
CA HIS A 68 9.16 -18.36 -5.96
C HIS A 68 8.59 -19.44 -5.04
N THR A 69 8.33 -19.05 -3.79
CA THR A 69 7.64 -19.89 -2.81
C THR A 69 6.12 -19.74 -2.93
N ILE A 70 5.44 -20.84 -3.17
CA ILE A 70 3.97 -20.91 -3.14
C ILE A 70 3.55 -21.66 -1.87
N LEU A 71 2.50 -21.17 -1.18
CA LEU A 71 1.96 -21.76 0.05
C LEU A 71 0.63 -22.52 -0.15
N ILE A 72 0.16 -22.63 -1.39
CA ILE A 72 -0.96 -23.50 -1.79
C ILE A 72 -0.47 -24.72 -2.56
N ASP A 73 -1.24 -25.80 -2.54
CA ASP A 73 -0.98 -27.00 -3.34
C ASP A 73 -1.16 -26.68 -4.82
N VAL A 74 -0.02 -26.56 -5.50
CA VAL A 74 0.08 -26.21 -6.92
C VAL A 74 -0.58 -27.25 -7.83
N ALA A 75 -0.50 -28.53 -7.47
CA ALA A 75 -1.10 -29.60 -8.26
C ALA A 75 -2.63 -29.62 -8.09
N ALA A 76 -3.14 -29.37 -6.89
CA ALA A 76 -4.57 -29.20 -6.65
C ALA A 76 -5.13 -27.97 -7.39
N PHE A 77 -4.44 -26.83 -7.29
CA PHE A 77 -4.85 -25.57 -7.89
C PHE A 77 -4.88 -25.61 -9.42
N ASN A 78 -3.81 -26.08 -10.07
CA ASN A 78 -3.75 -26.21 -11.53
C ASN A 78 -4.77 -27.22 -12.09
N ASN A 79 -5.26 -28.16 -11.25
CA ASN A 79 -6.36 -29.08 -11.60
C ASN A 79 -7.74 -28.57 -11.13
N GLY A 80 -7.91 -27.26 -10.90
CA GLY A 80 -9.20 -26.64 -10.61
C GLY A 80 -9.76 -26.88 -9.20
N LYS A 81 -9.03 -27.56 -8.29
CA LYS A 81 -9.50 -27.87 -6.93
C LYS A 81 -9.41 -26.69 -5.94
N GLY A 82 -9.00 -25.52 -6.43
CA GLY A 82 -8.84 -24.31 -5.63
C GLY A 82 -7.57 -24.28 -4.76
N PRO A 83 -7.41 -23.23 -3.94
CA PRO A 83 -6.17 -22.93 -3.23
C PRO A 83 -6.04 -23.71 -1.90
N LEU A 84 -5.95 -25.04 -1.99
CA LEU A 84 -5.73 -25.90 -0.82
C LEU A 84 -4.35 -25.62 -0.18
N PRO A 85 -4.16 -25.79 1.14
CA PRO A 85 -2.87 -25.55 1.80
C PRO A 85 -1.74 -26.46 1.29
N GLN A 86 -0.57 -25.87 0.99
CA GLN A 86 0.63 -26.65 0.66
C GLN A 86 1.16 -27.36 1.91
N ARG A 87 1.22 -28.69 1.86
CA ARG A 87 1.92 -29.50 2.87
C ARG A 87 3.40 -29.11 2.96
N GLY A 88 3.94 -29.09 4.18
CA GLY A 88 5.33 -28.77 4.45
C GLY A 88 5.78 -29.27 5.82
N ARG A 89 6.72 -28.56 6.44
CA ARG A 89 7.21 -28.79 7.80
C ARG A 89 7.35 -27.45 8.53
N ASP A 90 7.42 -27.51 9.86
CA ASP A 90 7.75 -26.35 10.69
C ASP A 90 9.19 -25.87 10.41
N MET A 91 9.42 -24.56 10.52
CA MET A 91 10.67 -23.90 10.15
C MET A 91 11.00 -22.77 11.14
N TRP A 92 11.63 -23.13 12.27
CA TRP A 92 11.98 -22.18 13.34
C TRP A 92 13.44 -21.73 13.27
N HIS A 93 13.79 -20.91 12.28
CA HIS A 93 15.11 -20.26 12.19
C HIS A 93 15.06 -18.94 11.41
N SER A 94 16.16 -18.18 11.45
CA SER A 94 16.27 -16.77 11.01
C SER A 94 15.99 -16.45 9.54
N ASN A 95 15.70 -17.46 8.69
CA ASN A 95 15.27 -17.25 7.29
C ASN A 95 13.76 -17.42 7.10
N PHE A 96 13.00 -17.73 8.16
CA PHE A 96 11.56 -18.02 8.09
C PHE A 96 10.78 -17.22 9.15
N VAL A 97 9.47 -17.08 8.91
CA VAL A 97 8.52 -16.57 9.90
C VAL A 97 8.36 -17.60 11.02
N LYS A 98 8.77 -17.24 12.24
CA LYS A 98 8.53 -18.02 13.44
C LYS A 98 7.03 -18.11 13.75
N SER A 99 6.42 -19.25 13.40
CA SER A 99 4.97 -19.44 13.52
C SER A 99 4.49 -19.49 14.97
N PRO A 100 3.37 -18.83 15.33
CA PRO A 100 2.71 -18.99 16.62
C PRO A 100 2.47 -20.45 17.04
N CYS A 101 2.21 -21.34 16.07
CA CYS A 101 1.90 -22.76 16.28
C CYS A 101 3.11 -23.71 16.17
N SER A 102 4.34 -23.20 16.04
CA SER A 102 5.56 -24.03 16.07
C SER A 102 5.74 -24.69 17.45
N PRO A 103 6.16 -25.97 17.54
CA PRO A 103 6.57 -26.59 18.80
C PRO A 103 7.73 -25.88 19.51
N SER A 104 8.54 -25.10 18.78
CA SER A 104 9.62 -24.27 19.32
C SER A 104 9.12 -22.94 19.92
N SER A 105 7.84 -22.62 19.78
CA SER A 105 7.18 -21.45 20.38
C SER A 105 6.74 -21.79 21.81
N PHE A 106 7.60 -21.57 22.81
CA PHE A 106 7.30 -21.86 24.22
C PHE A 106 7.20 -20.61 25.12
N MET A 107 6.54 -20.78 26.27
CA MET A 107 6.52 -19.85 27.39
C MET A 107 7.20 -20.48 28.59
N ILE A 108 8.01 -19.69 29.30
CA ILE A 108 8.57 -20.09 30.61
C ILE A 108 7.66 -19.55 31.71
N LYS A 109 7.25 -20.42 32.64
CA LYS A 109 6.53 -20.06 33.87
C LYS A 109 7.46 -20.22 35.07
N THR A 110 7.90 -19.10 35.63
CA THR A 110 8.57 -19.03 36.93
C THR A 110 7.54 -18.84 38.04
N GLY A 111 7.47 -19.77 39.00
CA GLY A 111 6.68 -19.62 40.22
C GLY A 111 7.60 -19.45 41.43
N LEU A 112 7.17 -18.71 42.45
CA LEU A 112 8.01 -18.33 43.61
C LEU A 112 8.69 -19.50 44.36
N MET A 113 8.17 -20.72 44.23
CA MET A 113 8.73 -21.93 44.85
C MET A 113 8.72 -23.16 43.89
N LYS A 114 8.77 -22.95 42.57
CA LYS A 114 8.79 -24.05 41.59
C LYS A 114 9.81 -23.80 40.47
N SER A 115 10.44 -24.88 40.02
CA SER A 115 11.36 -24.87 38.88
C SER A 115 10.69 -24.28 37.62
N PRO A 116 11.44 -23.61 36.73
CA PRO A 116 10.87 -22.98 35.54
C PRO A 116 10.21 -24.03 34.63
N THR A 117 8.88 -24.00 34.53
CA THR A 117 8.15 -24.93 33.66
C THR A 117 7.96 -24.32 32.29
N GLN A 118 8.40 -25.04 31.25
CA GLN A 118 8.06 -24.68 29.88
C GLN A 118 6.62 -25.13 29.57
N THR A 119 5.93 -24.38 28.72
CA THR A 119 4.63 -24.76 28.15
C THR A 119 4.61 -24.28 26.72
N TRP A 120 4.11 -25.07 25.77
CA TRP A 120 3.94 -24.61 24.40
C TRP A 120 3.01 -23.39 24.38
N ARG A 121 3.45 -22.32 23.71
CA ARG A 121 2.74 -21.04 23.66
C ARG A 121 1.46 -21.18 22.85
N TRP A 122 1.44 -22.08 21.86
CA TRP A 122 0.23 -22.40 21.10
C TRP A 122 -0.87 -23.04 21.95
N ASP A 123 -0.56 -23.88 22.94
CA ASP A 123 -1.58 -24.44 23.86
C ASP A 123 -2.28 -23.33 24.65
N VAL A 124 -1.52 -22.30 25.04
CA VAL A 124 -2.06 -21.12 25.74
C VAL A 124 -2.89 -20.26 24.77
N ILE A 125 -2.36 -19.96 23.57
CA ILE A 125 -3.07 -19.19 22.53
C ILE A 125 -4.37 -19.89 22.16
N SER A 126 -4.30 -21.14 21.69
CA SER A 126 -5.44 -21.92 21.22
C SER A 126 -6.49 -22.12 22.32
N LYS A 127 -6.10 -22.31 23.59
CA LYS A 127 -7.07 -22.37 24.71
C LYS A 127 -7.80 -21.04 24.92
N GLN A 128 -7.13 -19.89 24.82
CA GLN A 128 -7.82 -18.60 24.96
C GLN A 128 -8.68 -18.26 23.73
N LEU A 129 -8.15 -18.43 22.52
CA LEU A 129 -8.91 -18.17 21.29
C LEU A 129 -10.09 -19.13 21.12
N SER A 130 -9.99 -20.38 21.57
CA SER A 130 -11.12 -21.33 21.61
C SER A 130 -12.19 -20.96 22.64
N ALA A 131 -11.83 -20.26 23.71
CA ALA A 131 -12.81 -19.71 24.65
C ALA A 131 -13.52 -18.50 24.05
N LEU A 132 -12.80 -17.61 23.35
CA LEU A 132 -13.40 -16.48 22.62
C LEU A 132 -14.31 -16.95 21.48
N ALA A 133 -13.85 -17.87 20.63
CA ALA A 133 -14.59 -18.38 19.48
C ALA A 133 -15.92 -19.07 19.85
N LYS A 134 -16.06 -19.54 21.10
CA LYS A 134 -17.29 -20.12 21.64
C LYS A 134 -18.25 -19.10 22.25
N LYS A 135 -17.85 -17.83 22.43
CA LYS A 135 -18.76 -16.78 22.91
C LYS A 135 -19.68 -16.31 21.79
N THR A 136 -20.97 -16.24 22.07
CA THR A 136 -21.97 -15.57 21.21
C THR A 136 -21.72 -14.06 21.08
N ALA A 137 -21.10 -13.46 22.10
CA ALA A 137 -20.56 -12.11 22.08
C ALA A 137 -19.35 -12.04 23.04
N ALA A 138 -18.20 -11.56 22.55
CA ALA A 138 -17.01 -11.28 23.36
C ALA A 138 -16.84 -9.75 23.57
N SER A 139 -16.33 -9.35 24.72
CA SER A 139 -16.01 -7.95 25.03
C SER A 139 -14.58 -7.59 24.60
N VAL A 140 -14.23 -6.30 24.64
CA VAL A 140 -12.83 -5.86 24.44
C VAL A 140 -11.94 -6.33 25.60
N ASP A 141 -12.47 -6.40 26.83
CA ASP A 141 -11.73 -6.96 27.97
C ASP A 141 -11.48 -8.47 27.81
N ASP A 142 -12.41 -9.24 27.21
CA ASP A 142 -12.16 -10.64 26.86
C ASP A 142 -10.99 -10.79 25.86
N VAL A 143 -10.97 -9.94 24.82
CA VAL A 143 -9.90 -9.89 23.81
C VAL A 143 -8.55 -9.54 24.46
N LYS A 144 -8.54 -8.51 25.32
CA LYS A 144 -7.38 -8.06 26.09
C LYS A 144 -6.84 -9.15 27.02
N ASP A 145 -7.69 -9.76 27.84
CA ASP A 145 -7.26 -10.79 28.81
C ASP A 145 -6.74 -12.05 28.11
N ALA A 146 -7.36 -12.44 26.98
CA ALA A 146 -6.83 -13.49 26.12
C ALA A 146 -5.42 -13.14 25.61
N ILE A 147 -5.24 -11.96 25.01
CA ILE A 147 -3.95 -11.49 24.45
C ILE A 147 -2.85 -11.43 25.51
N ILE A 148 -3.17 -10.91 26.70
CA ILE A 148 -2.22 -10.80 27.81
C ILE A 148 -1.85 -12.18 28.38
N LYS A 149 -2.73 -13.20 28.32
CA LYS A 149 -2.43 -14.54 28.86
C LYS A 149 -1.19 -15.19 28.24
N TYR A 150 -0.97 -15.00 26.94
CA TYR A 150 0.22 -15.49 26.21
C TYR A 150 1.24 -14.37 25.88
N ASN A 151 1.04 -13.16 26.42
CA ASN A 151 1.99 -12.04 26.40
C ASN A 151 2.19 -11.39 27.80
N PRO A 152 2.36 -12.17 28.90
CA PRO A 152 2.26 -11.65 30.28
C PRO A 152 3.27 -10.55 30.62
N LYS A 153 4.45 -10.54 29.96
CA LYS A 153 5.48 -9.49 30.07
C LYS A 153 4.93 -8.08 29.80
N TYR A 154 3.88 -7.97 29.00
CA TYR A 154 3.33 -6.71 28.51
C TYR A 154 2.06 -6.26 29.24
N LYS A 155 1.63 -6.96 30.31
CA LYS A 155 0.38 -6.66 31.06
C LYS A 155 0.26 -5.21 31.53
N SER A 156 1.37 -4.56 31.86
CA SER A 156 1.45 -3.16 32.31
C SER A 156 1.96 -2.19 31.22
N GLN A 157 2.16 -2.67 29.98
CA GLN A 157 2.77 -1.91 28.89
C GLN A 157 1.84 -1.72 27.69
N TRP A 158 0.94 -2.66 27.43
CA TRP A 158 -0.03 -2.56 26.33
C TRP A 158 -1.36 -2.03 26.84
N SER A 159 -1.79 -0.91 26.27
CA SER A 159 -3.13 -0.39 26.46
C SER A 159 -4.07 -0.89 25.35
N PHE A 160 -5.36 -0.94 25.69
CA PHE A 160 -6.47 -1.29 24.78
C PHE A 160 -7.52 -0.17 24.72
N ASP A 161 -7.18 1.04 25.19
CA ASP A 161 -8.08 2.19 25.31
C ASP A 161 -8.68 2.65 23.97
N ALA A 162 -7.94 2.55 22.86
CA ALA A 162 -8.46 2.91 21.55
C ALA A 162 -9.52 1.90 21.08
N LEU A 163 -9.28 0.59 21.28
CA LEU A 163 -10.25 -0.46 20.95
C LEU A 163 -11.48 -0.39 21.88
N SER A 164 -11.28 -0.13 23.18
CA SER A 164 -12.35 0.05 24.17
C SER A 164 -13.16 1.35 24.00
N SER A 165 -12.59 2.36 23.33
CA SER A 165 -13.31 3.60 22.99
C SER A 165 -14.05 3.47 21.67
N PHE A 166 -13.41 2.88 20.66
CA PHE A 166 -14.00 2.54 19.36
C PHE A 166 -15.35 1.83 19.49
N VAL A 167 -15.43 0.74 20.24
CA VAL A 167 -16.68 -0.02 20.44
C VAL A 167 -17.77 0.73 21.23
N LYS A 168 -17.50 1.95 21.73
CA LYS A 168 -18.46 2.81 22.42
C LYS A 168 -18.96 3.99 21.57
N VAL A 169 -18.20 4.41 20.56
CA VAL A 169 -18.48 5.63 19.77
C VAL A 169 -18.90 5.36 18.33
N ILE A 170 -18.74 4.14 17.83
CA ILE A 170 -19.23 3.74 16.50
C ILE A 170 -20.76 3.50 16.54
N PRO A 171 -21.51 3.90 15.48
CA PRO A 171 -22.94 3.61 15.35
C PRO A 171 -23.31 2.17 15.69
N LYS A 172 -24.45 1.97 16.38
CA LYS A 172 -24.87 0.64 16.87
C LYS A 172 -25.13 -0.35 15.73
N GLU A 173 -25.42 0.20 14.57
CA GLU A 173 -25.74 -0.44 13.29
C GLU A 173 -24.47 -1.05 12.66
N GLU A 174 -23.32 -0.36 12.77
CA GLU A 174 -21.98 -0.89 12.44
C GLU A 174 -21.45 -1.84 13.53
N ASN A 175 -21.80 -1.61 14.80
CA ASN A 175 -21.18 -2.19 15.99
C ASN A 175 -21.60 -3.65 16.30
N ASN A 176 -21.45 -4.54 15.31
CA ASN A 176 -21.60 -5.99 15.49
C ASN A 176 -20.35 -6.66 16.13
N PHE A 177 -19.34 -5.86 16.50
CA PHE A 177 -17.96 -6.32 16.71
C PHE A 177 -17.78 -7.36 17.82
N SER A 178 -18.69 -7.42 18.80
CA SER A 178 -18.66 -8.45 19.84
C SER A 178 -18.88 -9.86 19.29
N LYS A 179 -19.67 -10.02 18.22
CA LYS A 179 -19.77 -11.28 17.45
C LYS A 179 -18.53 -11.48 16.56
N LEU A 180 -18.01 -10.38 16.00
CA LEU A 180 -16.85 -10.40 15.11
C LEU A 180 -15.58 -10.88 15.82
N PHE A 181 -15.32 -10.47 17.06
CA PHE A 181 -14.15 -10.94 17.82
C PHE A 181 -14.13 -12.47 17.96
N SER A 182 -15.28 -13.11 18.17
CA SER A 182 -15.43 -14.57 18.17
C SER A 182 -15.13 -15.18 16.80
N LYS A 183 -15.64 -14.56 15.71
CA LYS A 183 -15.34 -14.96 14.33
C LYS A 183 -13.84 -14.85 13.99
N ILE A 184 -13.17 -13.74 14.36
CA ILE A 184 -11.72 -13.55 14.15
C ILE A 184 -10.94 -14.59 14.97
N ALA A 185 -11.36 -14.91 16.20
CA ALA A 185 -10.70 -15.93 17.01
C ALA A 185 -10.83 -17.33 16.38
N ALA A 186 -12.01 -17.66 15.83
CA ALA A 186 -12.24 -18.90 15.08
C ALA A 186 -11.37 -18.97 13.80
N LEU A 187 -11.18 -17.85 13.09
CA LEU A 187 -10.29 -17.76 11.93
C LEU A 187 -8.81 -17.90 12.32
N ALA A 188 -8.37 -17.27 13.42
CA ALA A 188 -7.00 -17.37 13.91
C ALA A 188 -6.61 -18.80 14.32
N LEU A 189 -7.55 -19.58 14.85
CA LEU A 189 -7.35 -20.99 15.21
C LEU A 189 -7.06 -21.90 14.01
N LYS A 190 -7.42 -21.50 12.78
CA LYS A 190 -7.15 -22.28 11.56
C LYS A 190 -5.68 -22.21 11.09
N LEU A 191 -4.80 -21.51 11.81
CA LEU A 191 -3.39 -21.33 11.43
C LEU A 191 -2.65 -22.64 11.09
N PRO A 192 -2.63 -23.70 11.94
CA PRO A 192 -1.94 -24.95 11.62
C PRO A 192 -2.60 -25.75 10.47
N GLU A 193 -3.89 -25.51 10.19
CA GLU A 193 -4.60 -26.12 9.05
C GLU A 193 -4.21 -25.44 7.74
N LEU A 194 -4.20 -24.10 7.73
CA LEU A 194 -4.01 -23.29 6.52
C LEU A 194 -2.54 -23.01 6.18
N LEU A 195 -1.62 -22.99 7.16
CA LEU A 195 -0.21 -22.67 7.00
C LEU A 195 0.69 -23.85 7.41
N GLN A 196 0.57 -24.96 6.66
CA GLN A 196 1.35 -26.20 6.88
C GLN A 196 2.81 -26.13 6.39
N LYS A 197 3.18 -25.05 5.68
CA LYS A 197 4.52 -24.81 5.13
C LYS A 197 5.07 -23.48 5.65
N GLY A 198 6.29 -23.52 6.19
CA GLY A 198 6.99 -22.32 6.68
C GLY A 198 7.08 -21.22 5.63
N ILE A 199 6.75 -20.00 6.04
CA ILE A 199 6.82 -18.79 5.20
C ILE A 199 8.27 -18.27 5.23
N PRO A 200 9.00 -18.20 4.11
CA PRO A 200 10.33 -17.61 4.09
C PRO A 200 10.25 -16.10 4.32
N LEU A 201 11.34 -15.51 4.78
CA LEU A 201 11.48 -14.05 4.86
C LEU A 201 11.99 -13.51 3.52
N LEU A 202 11.36 -12.46 3.00
CA LEU A 202 11.84 -11.66 1.88
C LEU A 202 12.96 -10.75 2.41
N ARG A 203 14.16 -11.30 2.51
CA ARG A 203 15.36 -10.67 3.10
C ARG A 203 16.02 -9.65 2.17
N THR A 204 16.73 -8.69 2.76
CA THR A 204 17.51 -7.67 2.04
C THR A 204 18.55 -8.31 1.11
N GLY A 205 18.63 -7.84 -0.12
CA GLY A 205 19.54 -8.32 -1.17
C GLY A 205 19.13 -9.64 -1.84
N HIS A 206 17.99 -10.24 -1.45
CA HIS A 206 17.55 -11.55 -1.93
C HIS A 206 16.23 -11.42 -2.71
N PRO A 207 16.27 -11.32 -4.06
CA PRO A 207 15.07 -11.18 -4.87
C PRO A 207 14.26 -12.48 -4.87
N ALA A 208 13.02 -12.41 -4.41
CA ALA A 208 12.16 -13.57 -4.19
C ALA A 208 10.67 -13.20 -4.16
N SER A 209 9.81 -14.19 -4.41
CA SER A 209 8.35 -14.08 -4.45
C SER A 209 7.68 -15.07 -3.49
N ILE A 210 6.61 -14.64 -2.82
CA ILE A 210 5.73 -15.49 -2.03
C ILE A 210 4.30 -15.37 -2.55
N THR A 211 3.66 -16.49 -2.90
CA THR A 211 2.22 -16.55 -3.23
C THR A 211 1.45 -17.26 -2.13
N LEU A 212 0.44 -16.56 -1.59
CA LEU A 212 -0.49 -17.04 -0.57
C LEU A 212 -1.93 -16.97 -1.11
N SER A 213 -2.85 -17.74 -0.52
CA SER A 213 -4.27 -17.49 -0.73
C SER A 213 -4.80 -16.36 0.16
N GLN A 214 -5.84 -15.67 -0.28
CA GLN A 214 -6.49 -14.62 0.51
C GLN A 214 -6.99 -15.17 1.87
N ALA A 215 -7.40 -16.44 1.93
CA ALA A 215 -7.76 -17.13 3.17
C ALA A 215 -6.56 -17.36 4.13
N GLN A 216 -5.37 -17.69 3.61
CA GLN A 216 -4.14 -17.77 4.40
C GLN A 216 -3.75 -16.40 4.96
N ILE A 217 -3.85 -15.35 4.13
CA ILE A 217 -3.58 -13.96 4.53
C ILE A 217 -4.52 -13.53 5.66
N SER A 218 -5.82 -13.80 5.51
CA SER A 218 -6.85 -13.51 6.51
C SER A 218 -6.58 -14.23 7.85
N CYS A 219 -6.13 -15.48 7.80
CA CYS A 219 -5.74 -16.25 8.98
C CYS A 219 -4.48 -15.68 9.67
N LEU A 220 -3.48 -15.26 8.90
CA LEU A 220 -2.28 -14.59 9.41
C LEU A 220 -2.62 -13.23 10.05
N LEU A 221 -3.50 -12.45 9.43
CA LEU A 221 -3.95 -11.16 9.97
C LEU A 221 -4.85 -11.33 11.20
N ALA A 222 -5.67 -12.38 11.29
CA ALA A 222 -6.38 -12.72 12.52
C ALA A 222 -5.40 -13.08 13.67
N ASN A 223 -4.30 -13.77 13.37
CA ASN A 223 -3.22 -14.04 14.32
C ASN A 223 -2.41 -12.77 14.69
N ALA A 224 -2.33 -11.78 13.80
CA ALA A 224 -1.74 -10.47 14.04
C ALA A 224 -2.63 -9.57 14.92
N PHE A 225 -3.95 -9.61 14.69
CA PHE A 225 -4.96 -8.97 15.52
C PHE A 225 -4.92 -9.50 16.96
N PHE A 226 -4.84 -10.82 17.13
CA PHE A 226 -4.64 -11.44 18.44
C PHE A 226 -3.18 -11.43 18.94
N CYS A 227 -2.30 -10.63 18.33
CA CYS A 227 -0.94 -10.36 18.82
C CYS A 227 -0.12 -11.63 19.15
N THR A 228 -0.30 -12.67 18.33
CA THR A 228 0.22 -14.01 18.60
C THR A 228 1.67 -14.20 18.15
N PHE A 229 2.18 -13.42 17.17
CA PHE A 229 3.49 -13.68 16.58
C PHE A 229 4.63 -13.53 17.61
N PRO A 230 5.42 -14.59 17.88
CA PRO A 230 6.54 -14.55 18.81
C PRO A 230 7.69 -13.68 18.29
N HIS A 231 8.55 -13.19 19.18
CA HIS A 231 9.70 -12.30 18.87
C HIS A 231 9.36 -10.92 18.22
N ARG A 232 8.14 -10.69 17.70
CA ARG A 232 7.72 -9.45 17.01
C ARG A 232 7.27 -8.29 17.92
N ASN A 233 7.57 -8.38 19.22
CA ASN A 233 7.13 -7.44 20.26
C ASN A 233 8.30 -6.71 20.96
N ALA A 234 9.51 -6.82 20.42
CA ALA A 234 10.71 -6.17 20.94
C ALA A 234 11.19 -5.10 19.95
N THR A 235 11.52 -3.91 20.45
CA THR A 235 11.85 -2.71 19.65
C THR A 235 13.31 -2.27 19.76
N HIS A 236 14.14 -3.01 20.52
CA HIS A 236 15.57 -2.73 20.66
C HIS A 236 16.39 -3.29 19.48
N HIS A 237 17.51 -2.65 19.15
CA HIS A 237 18.32 -2.98 17.98
C HIS A 237 18.92 -4.40 17.97
N SER A 238 19.06 -5.06 19.13
CA SER A 238 19.50 -6.46 19.23
C SER A 238 18.37 -7.50 19.11
N ALA A 239 17.13 -7.08 18.83
CA ALA A 239 16.01 -8.00 18.62
C ALA A 239 16.10 -8.66 17.24
N GLU A 240 15.88 -9.98 17.17
CA GLU A 240 15.93 -10.79 15.93
C GLU A 240 15.21 -10.18 14.72
N TYR A 241 14.08 -9.49 14.95
CA TYR A 241 13.26 -8.87 13.90
C TYR A 241 13.36 -7.34 13.88
N HIS A 242 14.45 -6.72 14.36
CA HIS A 242 14.59 -5.25 14.43
C HIS A 242 14.53 -4.55 13.05
N ASN A 243 14.89 -5.26 11.97
CA ASN A 243 14.80 -4.80 10.59
C ASN A 243 13.44 -5.09 9.92
N TYR A 244 12.46 -5.63 10.64
CA TYR A 244 11.13 -5.95 10.10
C TYR A 244 10.07 -5.02 10.70
N PRO A 245 9.03 -4.62 9.94
CA PRO A 245 7.96 -3.80 10.50
C PRO A 245 7.20 -4.53 11.63
N SER A 246 6.49 -3.78 12.47
CA SER A 246 5.58 -4.38 13.46
C SER A 246 4.41 -5.10 12.78
N ILE A 247 4.08 -6.32 13.20
CA ILE A 247 2.94 -7.09 12.68
C ILE A 247 1.80 -7.25 13.69
N ASN A 248 2.09 -7.38 14.99
CA ASN A 248 1.04 -7.52 16.02
C ASN A 248 0.32 -6.16 16.24
N PHE A 249 -1.01 -6.17 16.37
CA PHE A 249 -1.87 -4.97 16.31
C PHE A 249 -1.88 -4.11 17.61
N THR A 250 -0.98 -4.35 18.56
CA THR A 250 -0.98 -3.72 19.90
C THR A 250 -0.99 -2.19 19.86
N SER A 251 -0.21 -1.59 18.95
CA SER A 251 -0.13 -0.14 18.76
C SER A 251 -1.40 0.50 18.16
N LEU A 252 -2.29 -0.30 17.56
CA LEU A 252 -3.58 0.13 17.04
C LEU A 252 -4.66 0.11 18.13
N PHE A 253 -4.53 -0.78 19.13
CA PHE A 253 -5.52 -0.93 20.21
C PHE A 253 -5.35 0.05 21.37
N GLY A 254 -4.13 0.57 21.61
CA GLY A 254 -3.87 1.61 22.63
C GLY A 254 -3.79 3.01 22.04
N GLN A 255 -3.74 4.04 22.90
CA GLN A 255 -3.58 5.46 22.57
C GLN A 255 -4.62 5.97 21.57
N TRP A 256 -5.86 6.18 22.03
CA TRP A 256 -7.00 6.65 21.24
C TRP A 256 -6.73 7.94 20.44
N SER A 257 -7.27 7.99 19.22
CA SER A 257 -7.35 9.18 18.39
C SER A 257 -8.42 8.99 17.31
N GLN A 258 -8.89 10.08 16.68
CA GLN A 258 -9.86 9.98 15.58
C GLN A 258 -9.30 9.16 14.40
N ARG A 259 -8.00 9.33 14.08
CA ARG A 259 -7.28 8.47 13.13
C ARG A 259 -7.47 6.98 13.43
N LYS A 260 -7.45 6.57 14.71
CA LYS A 260 -7.63 5.16 15.10
C LYS A 260 -9.08 4.70 15.10
N LYS A 261 -10.07 5.58 15.29
CA LYS A 261 -11.49 5.28 15.05
C LYS A 261 -11.69 4.75 13.64
N GLU A 262 -11.21 5.49 12.65
CA GLU A 262 -11.43 5.20 11.23
C GLU A 262 -10.59 4.03 10.73
N LYS A 263 -9.34 3.91 11.20
CA LYS A 263 -8.54 2.69 11.01
C LYS A 263 -9.25 1.43 11.50
N LEU A 264 -9.86 1.50 12.68
CA LEU A 264 -10.56 0.35 13.24
C LEU A 264 -11.86 0.05 12.45
N ARG A 265 -12.59 1.03 11.91
CA ARG A 265 -13.73 0.77 10.99
C ARG A 265 -13.28 -0.07 9.78
N ALA A 266 -12.25 0.38 9.06
CA ALA A 266 -11.71 -0.33 7.90
C ALA A 266 -11.24 -1.75 8.23
N ILE A 267 -10.47 -1.91 9.31
CA ILE A 267 -9.94 -3.22 9.75
C ILE A 267 -11.05 -4.17 10.22
N MET A 268 -12.07 -3.69 10.95
CA MET A 268 -13.20 -4.53 11.34
C MET A 268 -14.05 -4.90 10.13
N TYR A 269 -14.27 -3.99 9.17
CA TYR A 269 -15.01 -4.31 7.96
C TYR A 269 -14.32 -5.40 7.12
N TYR A 270 -12.99 -5.31 6.95
CA TYR A 270 -12.20 -6.39 6.34
C TYR A 270 -12.42 -7.73 7.06
N PHE A 271 -12.33 -7.75 8.40
CA PHE A 271 -12.58 -8.97 9.15
C PHE A 271 -14.03 -9.46 9.03
N GLN A 272 -15.02 -8.57 8.91
CA GLN A 272 -16.41 -8.95 8.67
C GLN A 272 -16.58 -9.68 7.34
N VAL A 273 -15.93 -9.20 6.26
CA VAL A 273 -15.94 -9.87 4.95
C VAL A 273 -15.22 -11.21 4.99
N VAL A 274 -13.96 -11.27 5.46
CA VAL A 274 -13.17 -12.50 5.38
C VAL A 274 -13.57 -13.58 6.41
N THR A 275 -14.46 -13.26 7.35
CA THR A 275 -15.07 -14.21 8.28
C THR A 275 -16.55 -14.51 8.01
N ASP A 276 -17.09 -14.07 6.87
CA ASP A 276 -18.38 -14.55 6.38
C ASP A 276 -18.20 -15.59 5.27
N GLU A 277 -18.87 -16.73 5.37
CA GLU A 277 -18.70 -17.83 4.40
C GLU A 277 -19.20 -17.45 3.00
N ASN A 278 -20.10 -16.46 2.90
CA ASN A 278 -20.69 -15.99 1.66
C ASN A 278 -19.78 -14.99 0.91
N THR A 279 -19.06 -14.13 1.63
CA THR A 279 -18.28 -13.02 1.05
C THR A 279 -16.75 -13.19 1.18
N LYS A 280 -16.27 -14.19 1.92
CA LYS A 280 -14.82 -14.45 2.04
C LYS A 280 -14.16 -14.66 0.67
N PRO A 281 -13.04 -13.98 0.38
CA PRO A 281 -12.35 -14.09 -0.90
C PRO A 281 -11.58 -15.40 -1.04
N LYS A 282 -11.47 -15.89 -2.28
CA LYS A 282 -10.99 -17.25 -2.62
C LYS A 282 -9.79 -17.28 -3.58
N GLY A 283 -9.21 -16.13 -3.92
CA GLY A 283 -8.08 -16.06 -4.85
C GLY A 283 -6.71 -16.07 -4.17
N LEU A 284 -5.69 -15.68 -4.93
CA LEU A 284 -4.30 -15.58 -4.49
C LEU A 284 -3.78 -14.15 -4.48
N VAL A 285 -2.70 -13.92 -3.74
CA VAL A 285 -1.89 -12.69 -3.78
C VAL A 285 -0.42 -13.09 -3.87
N THR A 286 0.36 -12.42 -4.72
CA THR A 286 1.81 -12.58 -4.82
C THR A 286 2.52 -11.33 -4.29
N PHE A 287 3.50 -11.53 -3.41
CA PHE A 287 4.41 -10.51 -2.89
C PHE A 287 5.81 -10.78 -3.46
N GLU A 288 6.37 -9.85 -4.23
CA GLU A 288 7.65 -9.98 -4.96
C GLU A 288 8.63 -8.90 -4.48
N ARG A 289 9.73 -9.29 -3.83
CA ARG A 289 10.87 -8.38 -3.58
C ARG A 289 11.77 -8.38 -4.81
N ARG A 290 11.93 -7.23 -5.46
CA ARG A 290 12.90 -7.04 -6.56
C ARG A 290 14.15 -6.32 -6.04
N CYS A 291 15.31 -6.66 -6.61
CA CYS A 291 16.60 -6.04 -6.30
C CYS A 291 17.28 -5.62 -7.61
N LEU A 292 17.47 -4.32 -7.81
CA LEU A 292 18.19 -3.76 -8.95
C LEU A 292 19.67 -4.10 -8.86
N GLN A 293 20.25 -4.56 -9.98
CA GLN A 293 21.65 -5.00 -10.03
C GLN A 293 22.61 -3.81 -9.94
N GLU A 294 23.80 -3.98 -9.37
CA GLU A 294 24.76 -2.89 -9.16
C GLU A 294 25.16 -2.17 -10.46
N ARG A 295 25.41 -2.94 -11.53
CA ARG A 295 25.69 -2.38 -12.87
C ARG A 295 24.59 -1.46 -13.40
N ASP A 296 23.32 -1.76 -13.06
CA ASP A 296 22.15 -1.02 -13.54
C ASP A 296 21.97 0.32 -12.77
N GLN A 297 22.72 0.54 -11.68
CA GLN A 297 22.59 1.68 -10.77
C GLN A 297 23.61 2.82 -11.02
N THR A 298 24.56 2.64 -11.94
CA THR A 298 25.69 3.57 -12.09
C THR A 298 25.28 4.92 -12.70
N ALA A 299 26.07 5.97 -12.47
CA ALA A 299 25.90 7.26 -13.15
C ALA A 299 26.08 7.13 -14.68
N SER A 300 26.88 6.17 -15.14
CA SER A 300 27.13 5.92 -16.57
C SER A 300 25.85 5.48 -17.29
N GLU A 301 25.06 4.60 -16.67
CA GLU A 301 23.75 4.17 -17.20
C GLU A 301 22.82 5.37 -17.45
N TRP A 302 22.76 6.33 -16.53
CA TRP A 302 21.91 7.51 -16.67
C TRP A 302 22.45 8.50 -17.71
N ARG A 303 23.77 8.78 -17.70
CA ARG A 303 24.42 9.65 -18.69
C ARG A 303 24.42 9.08 -20.12
N ASN A 304 24.31 7.76 -20.28
CA ASN A 304 24.25 7.10 -21.58
C ASN A 304 22.81 6.83 -22.06
N CYS A 305 21.78 7.05 -21.24
CA CYS A 305 20.40 6.71 -21.54
C CYS A 305 19.79 7.60 -22.65
N GLN A 306 19.68 7.06 -23.86
CA GLN A 306 19.12 7.77 -25.03
C GLN A 306 17.59 7.71 -25.14
N GLU A 307 16.90 7.10 -24.17
CA GLU A 307 15.44 7.12 -24.11
C GLU A 307 14.92 8.56 -23.94
N LYS A 308 13.75 8.83 -24.51
CA LYS A 308 13.06 10.13 -24.46
C LYS A 308 11.92 10.09 -23.42
N PRO A 309 11.38 11.24 -22.98
CA PRO A 309 10.22 11.29 -22.09
C PRO A 309 9.09 10.37 -22.55
N PRO A 310 8.44 9.62 -21.63
CA PRO A 310 7.39 8.67 -21.99
C PRO A 310 6.09 9.39 -22.33
N LYS A 311 5.07 8.61 -22.72
CA LYS A 311 3.66 9.06 -22.61
C LYS A 311 3.41 9.56 -21.18
N LEU A 312 2.82 10.74 -21.05
CA LEU A 312 2.49 11.35 -19.77
C LEU A 312 1.02 11.77 -19.76
N HIS A 313 0.29 11.37 -18.73
CA HIS A 313 -0.98 11.96 -18.34
C HIS A 313 -0.77 12.74 -17.03
N VAL A 314 -1.30 13.97 -16.92
CA VAL A 314 -1.22 14.77 -15.69
C VAL A 314 -2.59 15.31 -15.32
N THR A 315 -3.01 15.10 -14.07
CA THR A 315 -4.29 15.57 -13.55
C THR A 315 -4.16 16.08 -12.11
N THR A 316 -4.95 17.10 -11.77
CA THR A 316 -5.14 17.55 -10.38
C THR A 316 -6.11 16.66 -9.61
N ARG A 317 -7.12 16.10 -10.28
CA ARG A 317 -8.22 15.33 -9.70
C ARG A 317 -8.09 13.83 -9.99
N GLY A 318 -8.72 13.02 -9.15
CA GLY A 318 -8.60 11.56 -9.16
C GLY A 318 -7.44 11.05 -8.30
N THR A 319 -7.37 9.73 -8.12
CA THR A 319 -6.40 9.05 -7.25
C THR A 319 -5.70 7.88 -7.94
N ILE A 320 -4.60 7.42 -7.33
CA ILE A 320 -3.76 6.33 -7.87
C ILE A 320 -4.53 5.01 -7.83
N GLU A 321 -5.25 4.75 -6.74
CA GLU A 321 -6.00 3.51 -6.55
C GLU A 321 -7.29 3.44 -7.39
N THR A 322 -7.94 4.58 -7.65
CA THR A 322 -9.19 4.67 -8.43
C THR A 322 -8.93 4.80 -9.94
N GLU A 323 -8.59 5.99 -10.43
CA GLU A 323 -8.35 6.25 -11.87
C GLU A 323 -7.15 5.46 -12.43
N GLY A 324 -6.16 5.16 -11.57
CA GLY A 324 -5.05 4.27 -11.88
C GLY A 324 -5.37 2.77 -11.85
N THR A 325 -6.64 2.35 -11.76
CA THR A 325 -7.05 0.94 -11.78
C THR A 325 -6.44 0.16 -12.95
N GLY A 326 -5.68 -0.89 -12.66
CA GLY A 326 -5.00 -1.71 -13.66
C GLY A 326 -3.73 -1.10 -14.26
N LEU A 327 -3.30 0.09 -13.83
CA LEU A 327 -1.91 0.55 -13.98
C LEU A 327 -1.05 -0.05 -12.85
N LEU A 328 0.28 0.13 -12.90
CA LEU A 328 1.15 -0.15 -11.75
C LEU A 328 1.00 0.99 -10.74
N GLN A 329 0.24 0.74 -9.66
CA GLN A 329 -0.13 1.74 -8.65
C GLN A 329 1.02 1.94 -7.66
N VAL A 330 1.56 3.15 -7.57
CA VAL A 330 2.70 3.46 -6.68
C VAL A 330 2.23 3.73 -5.25
N ASP A 331 2.75 2.95 -4.32
CA ASP A 331 2.72 3.17 -2.88
C ASP A 331 3.95 4.02 -2.48
N PHE A 332 3.70 5.17 -1.85
CA PHE A 332 4.71 6.13 -1.40
C PHE A 332 5.34 5.67 -0.08
N ALA A 333 5.91 4.47 -0.12
CA ALA A 333 6.16 3.64 1.05
C ALA A 333 7.18 4.22 2.04
N CYS A 334 7.14 3.70 3.26
CA CYS A 334 8.28 3.65 4.15
C CYS A 334 9.17 2.46 3.77
N SER A 335 10.49 2.56 3.92
CA SER A 335 11.38 1.40 3.74
C SER A 335 11.02 0.25 4.69
N SER A 336 10.41 0.56 5.83
CA SER A 336 9.68 -0.40 6.68
C SER A 336 8.20 -0.46 6.26
N ILE A 337 7.93 -1.17 5.16
CA ILE A 337 6.65 -1.36 4.44
C ILE A 337 5.37 -1.24 5.29
N GLY A 338 4.38 -0.49 4.81
CA GLY A 338 3.12 -0.18 5.47
C GLY A 338 3.27 0.84 6.61
N GLY A 339 4.42 1.52 6.69
CA GLY A 339 4.75 2.60 7.61
C GLY A 339 4.15 2.48 9.02
N GLY A 340 3.34 3.46 9.37
CA GLY A 340 2.60 3.58 10.62
C GLY A 340 1.18 3.02 10.58
N VAL A 341 0.83 2.06 9.70
CA VAL A 341 -0.55 1.58 9.53
C VAL A 341 -1.13 1.01 10.84
N LEU A 342 -0.34 0.24 11.59
CA LEU A 342 -0.71 -0.26 12.93
C LEU A 342 -0.46 0.76 14.07
N GLY A 343 -0.14 2.01 13.75
CA GLY A 343 0.18 3.09 14.70
C GLY A 343 -0.57 4.38 14.37
N SER A 344 0.14 5.52 14.35
CA SER A 344 -0.43 6.87 14.16
C SER A 344 -0.41 7.40 12.72
N GLY A 345 0.41 6.84 11.82
CA GLY A 345 0.51 7.28 10.43
C GLY A 345 -0.81 7.08 9.66
N LEU A 346 -1.20 8.05 8.83
CA LEU A 346 -2.44 8.02 8.06
C LEU A 346 -2.31 8.86 6.77
N VAL A 347 -1.19 8.68 6.07
CA VAL A 347 -0.92 9.23 4.73
C VAL A 347 -1.10 8.14 3.67
N GLN A 348 -0.72 8.39 2.42
CA GLN A 348 -1.06 7.54 1.27
C GLN A 348 -0.72 6.04 1.45
N GLU A 349 0.46 5.68 1.97
CA GLU A 349 0.83 4.29 2.28
C GLU A 349 -0.15 3.64 3.28
N GLU A 350 -0.42 4.29 4.41
CA GLU A 350 -1.32 3.72 5.41
C GLU A 350 -2.77 3.65 4.94
N ILE A 351 -3.24 4.66 4.20
CA ILE A 351 -4.58 4.67 3.60
C ILE A 351 -4.74 3.51 2.62
N LEU A 352 -3.77 3.30 1.72
CA LEU A 352 -3.76 2.20 0.76
C LEU A 352 -3.79 0.83 1.47
N PHE A 353 -3.03 0.67 2.56
CA PHE A 353 -3.02 -0.53 3.40
C PHE A 353 -4.29 -0.72 4.24
N LEU A 354 -5.07 0.33 4.51
CA LEU A 354 -6.37 0.22 5.19
C LEU A 354 -7.49 -0.13 4.22
N MET A 355 -7.43 0.39 2.99
CA MET A 355 -8.38 0.04 1.93
C MET A 355 -8.11 -1.37 1.37
N ASN A 356 -6.85 -1.83 1.41
CA ASN A 356 -6.41 -3.16 0.99
C ASN A 356 -5.68 -3.91 2.14
N PRO A 357 -6.35 -4.32 3.25
CA PRO A 357 -5.66 -4.88 4.43
C PRO A 357 -4.81 -6.13 4.21
N GLU A 358 -5.01 -6.84 3.09
CA GLU A 358 -4.13 -7.92 2.66
C GLU A 358 -2.67 -7.47 2.49
N LEU A 359 -2.42 -6.19 2.18
CA LEU A 359 -1.07 -5.60 2.14
C LEU A 359 -0.36 -5.66 3.50
N ILE A 360 -1.10 -5.58 4.62
CA ILE A 360 -0.54 -5.57 5.98
C ILE A 360 0.25 -6.86 6.27
N VAL A 361 -0.07 -7.99 5.62
CA VAL A 361 0.66 -9.24 5.86
C VAL A 361 2.10 -9.21 5.34
N SER A 362 2.44 -8.32 4.40
CA SER A 362 3.83 -8.12 3.94
C SER A 362 4.76 -7.80 5.11
N ARG A 363 4.28 -7.07 6.12
CA ARG A 363 5.01 -6.73 7.36
C ARG A 363 5.43 -7.96 8.15
N LEU A 364 4.79 -9.11 7.95
CA LEU A 364 5.16 -10.36 8.61
C LEU A 364 6.48 -10.93 8.07
N PHE A 365 6.77 -10.80 6.77
CA PHE A 365 7.88 -11.49 6.11
C PHE A 365 8.85 -10.60 5.32
N THR A 366 8.52 -9.34 5.06
CA THR A 366 9.39 -8.42 4.31
C THR A 366 10.34 -7.67 5.24
N GLU A 367 11.65 -7.85 5.04
CA GLU A 367 12.69 -7.05 5.70
C GLU A 367 12.66 -5.61 5.16
N LYS A 368 13.13 -4.63 5.93
CA LYS A 368 13.28 -3.24 5.45
C LYS A 368 13.95 -3.18 4.07
N LEU A 369 13.40 -2.36 3.16
CA LEU A 369 14.00 -2.14 1.83
C LEU A 369 15.33 -1.39 1.93
N ALA A 370 16.33 -1.85 1.18
CA ALA A 370 17.54 -1.08 0.86
C ALA A 370 17.30 -0.17 -0.37
N ASP A 371 18.26 0.71 -0.65
CA ASP A 371 18.14 1.75 -1.69
C ASP A 371 17.95 1.20 -3.12
N ASN A 372 18.37 -0.04 -3.38
CA ASN A 372 18.24 -0.71 -4.67
C ASN A 372 17.07 -1.71 -4.77
N GLU A 373 16.09 -1.64 -3.88
CA GLU A 373 15.02 -2.65 -3.77
C GLU A 373 13.61 -2.06 -3.80
N CYS A 374 12.63 -2.88 -4.19
CA CYS A 374 11.20 -2.58 -4.07
C CYS A 374 10.40 -3.83 -3.68
N LEU A 375 9.14 -3.62 -3.27
CA LEU A 375 8.16 -4.70 -3.09
C LEU A 375 7.01 -4.48 -4.08
N ILE A 376 6.67 -5.47 -4.89
CA ILE A 376 5.46 -5.47 -5.71
C ILE A 376 4.46 -6.46 -5.14
N VAL A 377 3.20 -6.04 -5.01
CA VAL A 377 2.08 -6.90 -4.62
C VAL A 377 1.09 -7.00 -5.78
N THR A 378 0.83 -8.21 -6.24
CA THR A 378 -0.15 -8.50 -7.30
C THR A 378 -1.30 -9.31 -6.72
N GLY A 379 -2.54 -8.84 -6.90
CA GLY A 379 -3.75 -9.59 -6.56
C GLY A 379 -4.51 -9.20 -5.29
N CYS A 380 -4.01 -8.22 -4.53
CA CYS A 380 -4.67 -7.77 -3.31
C CYS A 380 -6.02 -7.09 -3.60
N GLN A 381 -6.99 -7.35 -2.74
CA GLN A 381 -8.36 -6.85 -2.84
C GLN A 381 -8.57 -5.55 -2.06
N GLN A 382 -9.38 -4.65 -2.61
CA GLN A 382 -9.90 -3.49 -1.90
C GLN A 382 -11.21 -3.86 -1.19
N PHE A 383 -11.36 -3.42 0.06
CA PHE A 383 -12.51 -3.77 0.92
C PHE A 383 -13.30 -2.54 1.37
N SER A 384 -12.80 -1.32 1.14
CA SER A 384 -13.42 -0.11 1.68
C SER A 384 -13.27 1.10 0.76
N LEU A 385 -14.19 2.04 0.94
CA LEU A 385 -14.13 3.41 0.47
C LEU A 385 -13.67 4.32 1.61
N TYR A 386 -13.07 5.45 1.25
CA TYR A 386 -12.67 6.49 2.20
C TYR A 386 -12.89 7.89 1.62
N SER A 387 -12.84 8.89 2.49
CA SER A 387 -12.74 10.30 2.13
C SER A 387 -11.63 10.98 2.95
N GLY A 388 -11.18 12.16 2.51
CA GLY A 388 -10.17 12.96 3.22
C GLY A 388 -8.77 12.32 3.30
N TYR A 389 -7.90 12.92 4.12
CA TYR A 389 -6.49 12.55 4.20
C TYR A 389 -5.86 13.01 5.53
N GLY A 390 -4.94 12.23 6.10
CA GLY A 390 -4.24 12.62 7.34
C GLY A 390 -5.18 12.69 8.55
N GLU A 391 -5.50 13.90 9.01
CA GLU A 391 -6.47 14.12 10.10
C GLU A 391 -7.93 14.13 9.62
N THR A 392 -8.19 14.39 8.33
CA THR A 392 -9.56 14.40 7.76
C THR A 392 -9.98 13.07 7.16
N PHE A 393 -9.14 12.03 7.27
CA PHE A 393 -9.47 10.69 6.78
C PHE A 393 -10.69 10.12 7.51
N GLU A 394 -11.69 9.69 6.74
CA GLU A 394 -12.86 8.95 7.22
C GLU A 394 -13.08 7.68 6.39
N TRP A 395 -13.47 6.59 7.06
CA TRP A 395 -13.98 5.39 6.39
C TRP A 395 -15.37 5.68 5.84
N ALA A 396 -15.50 5.73 4.51
CA ALA A 396 -16.71 6.19 3.84
C ALA A 396 -17.69 5.04 3.51
N GLY A 397 -17.27 3.78 3.64
CA GLY A 397 -18.16 2.63 3.49
C GLY A 397 -17.50 1.35 2.97
N PRO A 398 -18.31 0.31 2.72
CA PRO A 398 -17.87 -0.92 2.07
C PRO A 398 -17.44 -0.66 0.61
N TYR A 399 -16.55 -1.51 0.07
CA TYR A 399 -16.27 -1.57 -1.36
C TYR A 399 -16.41 -3.00 -1.88
N GLU A 400 -17.09 -3.17 -3.00
CA GLU A 400 -17.15 -4.44 -3.74
C GLU A 400 -16.13 -4.40 -4.88
N ASP A 401 -15.04 -5.15 -4.71
CA ASP A 401 -13.99 -5.23 -5.73
C ASP A 401 -14.41 -6.15 -6.88
N ARG A 402 -14.76 -5.54 -8.01
CA ARG A 402 -15.23 -6.21 -9.22
C ARG A 402 -14.12 -6.43 -10.26
N LEU A 403 -12.84 -6.36 -9.87
CA LEU A 403 -11.75 -6.62 -10.81
C LEU A 403 -11.72 -8.09 -11.25
N ASP A 404 -11.49 -8.27 -12.54
CA ASP A 404 -11.07 -9.54 -13.13
C ASP A 404 -9.92 -10.19 -12.35
N ARG A 405 -9.82 -11.52 -12.44
CA ARG A 405 -8.66 -12.27 -11.98
C ARG A 405 -7.80 -12.76 -13.16
N ASP A 406 -6.52 -12.98 -12.90
CA ASP A 406 -5.59 -13.67 -13.81
C ASP A 406 -5.69 -15.20 -13.66
N GLU A 407 -4.90 -15.94 -14.45
CA GLU A 407 -4.91 -17.41 -14.43
C GLU A 407 -4.33 -18.00 -13.13
N TRP A 408 -3.74 -17.17 -12.27
CA TRP A 408 -3.34 -17.54 -10.90
C TRP A 408 -4.38 -17.09 -9.86
N ALA A 409 -5.60 -16.75 -10.28
CA ALA A 409 -6.71 -16.27 -9.46
C ALA A 409 -6.40 -15.00 -8.63
N ARG A 410 -5.41 -14.20 -9.06
CA ARG A 410 -5.05 -12.91 -8.46
C ARG A 410 -5.87 -11.81 -9.14
N LEU A 411 -6.40 -10.85 -8.39
CA LEU A 411 -7.05 -9.68 -9.02
C LEU A 411 -6.08 -8.93 -9.94
N LYS A 412 -6.56 -8.35 -11.05
CA LYS A 412 -5.75 -7.55 -11.98
C LYS A 412 -5.41 -6.15 -11.42
N ARG A 413 -4.86 -6.10 -10.20
CA ARG A 413 -4.26 -4.95 -9.51
C ARG A 413 -2.80 -5.25 -9.19
N GLN A 414 -1.91 -4.29 -9.45
CA GLN A 414 -0.51 -4.32 -9.01
C GLN A 414 -0.17 -3.05 -8.24
N ILE A 415 0.37 -3.23 -7.04
CA ILE A 415 0.86 -2.14 -6.18
C ILE A 415 2.39 -2.26 -6.07
N LEU A 416 3.09 -1.14 -6.24
CA LEU A 416 4.54 -1.01 -6.15
C LEU A 416 4.92 -0.14 -4.94
N ALA A 417 5.50 -0.76 -3.91
CA ALA A 417 6.08 -0.07 -2.77
C ALA A 417 7.52 0.38 -3.08
N ILE A 418 7.72 1.69 -3.18
CA ILE A 418 9.05 2.32 -3.27
C ILE A 418 9.15 3.45 -2.26
N ASP A 419 10.15 3.37 -1.37
CA ASP A 419 10.39 4.39 -0.36
C ASP A 419 11.25 5.54 -0.88
N ALA A 420 10.83 6.78 -0.65
CA ALA A 420 11.66 7.96 -0.89
C ALA A 420 12.57 8.26 0.31
N VAL A 421 13.63 9.04 0.12
CA VAL A 421 14.41 9.57 1.26
C VAL A 421 13.60 10.63 2.01
N ASN A 422 13.65 10.57 3.34
CA ASN A 422 13.10 11.60 4.23
C ASN A 422 14.18 12.66 4.52
N TYR A 423 13.98 13.89 4.05
CA TYR A 423 14.93 15.00 4.16
C TYR A 423 14.57 15.93 5.32
N LYS A 424 15.52 16.18 6.25
CA LYS A 424 15.28 17.14 7.34
C LYS A 424 15.18 18.56 6.79
N HIS A 425 16.12 18.93 5.93
CA HIS A 425 16.14 20.20 5.21
C HIS A 425 15.99 19.94 3.71
N ARG A 426 15.01 20.58 3.07
CA ARG A 426 14.66 20.36 1.65
C ARG A 426 15.87 20.44 0.70
N ARG A 427 16.86 21.29 0.98
CA ARG A 427 18.09 21.46 0.16
C ARG A 427 18.97 20.19 0.10
N GLU A 428 18.88 19.28 1.07
CA GLU A 428 19.66 18.04 1.09
C GLU A 428 19.48 17.16 -0.16
N GLN A 429 18.33 17.26 -0.84
CA GLN A 429 18.04 16.47 -2.04
C GLN A 429 18.69 17.01 -3.32
N TYR A 430 19.16 18.27 -3.32
CA TYR A 430 19.83 18.89 -4.46
C TYR A 430 21.31 18.48 -4.51
N ASN A 431 21.54 17.17 -4.50
CA ASN A 431 22.85 16.52 -4.50
C ASN A 431 22.76 15.25 -5.34
N MET A 432 23.69 15.05 -6.28
CA MET A 432 23.57 13.97 -7.25
C MET A 432 23.59 12.56 -6.66
N HIS A 433 24.20 12.33 -5.49
CA HIS A 433 24.06 11.04 -4.78
C HIS A 433 22.60 10.81 -4.33
N ARG A 434 21.90 11.85 -3.88
CA ARG A 434 20.47 11.76 -3.53
C ARG A 434 19.61 11.59 -4.79
N VAL A 435 19.83 12.39 -5.82
CA VAL A 435 19.11 12.28 -7.11
C VAL A 435 19.28 10.88 -7.71
N MET A 436 20.50 10.34 -7.78
CA MET A 436 20.76 8.98 -8.25
C MET A 436 20.08 7.90 -7.41
N ARG A 437 20.07 8.03 -6.07
CA ARG A 437 19.37 7.08 -5.19
C ARG A 437 17.88 7.02 -5.53
N GLU A 438 17.22 8.17 -5.65
CA GLU A 438 15.78 8.24 -5.94
C GLU A 438 15.48 7.78 -7.38
N LEU A 439 16.33 8.09 -8.36
CA LEU A 439 16.27 7.57 -9.74
C LEU A 439 16.37 6.04 -9.78
N ASN A 440 17.36 5.47 -9.08
CA ASN A 440 17.58 4.02 -9.02
C ASN A 440 16.44 3.30 -8.27
N LYS A 441 15.93 3.90 -7.20
CA LYS A 441 14.76 3.40 -6.46
C LYS A 441 13.51 3.35 -7.32
N ALA A 442 13.18 4.45 -8.01
CA ALA A 442 12.05 4.50 -8.93
C ALA A 442 12.23 3.51 -10.09
N TYR A 443 13.43 3.45 -10.70
CA TYR A 443 13.73 2.50 -11.77
C TYR A 443 13.66 1.04 -11.31
N CYS A 444 14.09 0.69 -10.09
CA CYS A 444 13.93 -0.65 -9.52
C CYS A 444 12.46 -1.09 -9.47
N GLY A 445 11.54 -0.15 -9.23
CA GLY A 445 10.11 -0.42 -9.27
C GLY A 445 9.52 -0.47 -10.68
N PHE A 446 9.96 0.44 -11.56
CA PHE A 446 9.38 0.61 -12.89
C PHE A 446 9.96 -0.36 -13.94
N LYS A 447 11.14 -0.93 -13.73
CA LYS A 447 11.80 -1.82 -14.69
C LYS A 447 10.95 -3.06 -15.01
N ASP A 448 10.67 -3.27 -16.31
CA ASP A 448 10.06 -4.51 -16.81
C ASP A 448 11.06 -5.68 -16.67
N HIS A 449 10.58 -6.83 -16.20
CA HIS A 449 11.35 -8.06 -16.04
C HIS A 449 11.07 -9.13 -17.12
N GLY A 450 10.52 -8.72 -18.27
CA GLY A 450 10.58 -9.46 -19.54
C GLY A 450 9.30 -9.49 -20.38
N HIS A 451 8.20 -8.86 -19.94
CA HIS A 451 6.89 -8.99 -20.58
C HIS A 451 5.96 -7.79 -20.35
N ASN A 452 5.95 -6.86 -21.31
CA ASN A 452 4.88 -5.90 -21.60
C ASN A 452 4.15 -5.35 -20.35
N GLU A 453 4.88 -4.96 -19.30
CA GLU A 453 4.25 -4.55 -18.02
C GLU A 453 3.44 -3.24 -18.17
N PRO A 454 2.34 -3.04 -17.42
CA PRO A 454 1.43 -1.90 -17.58
C PRO A 454 2.13 -0.55 -17.35
N ASP A 455 1.55 0.54 -17.83
CA ASP A 455 1.98 1.89 -17.50
C ASP A 455 1.75 2.21 -16.01
N ILE A 456 2.34 3.29 -15.51
CA ILE A 456 2.51 3.56 -14.07
C ILE A 456 1.50 4.61 -13.59
N ALA A 457 0.90 4.44 -12.42
CA ALA A 457 0.09 5.46 -11.73
C ALA A 457 0.80 5.96 -10.47
N THR A 458 1.17 7.24 -10.43
CA THR A 458 1.96 7.85 -9.35
C THR A 458 1.61 9.32 -9.13
N GLY A 459 2.37 10.03 -8.30
CA GLY A 459 2.22 11.46 -8.06
C GLY A 459 3.36 12.03 -7.21
N LYS A 460 2.98 12.78 -6.16
CA LYS A 460 3.85 13.47 -5.19
C LYS A 460 4.67 12.54 -4.25
N TRP A 461 5.34 11.54 -4.82
CA TRP A 461 6.18 10.55 -4.14
C TRP A 461 7.26 11.20 -3.25
N GLY A 462 7.15 11.00 -1.93
CA GLY A 462 8.08 11.57 -0.94
C GLY A 462 7.94 13.07 -0.67
N CYS A 463 7.00 13.79 -1.30
CA CYS A 463 6.93 15.25 -1.20
C CYS A 463 6.15 15.77 0.02
N GLY A 464 5.36 14.90 0.67
CA GLY A 464 4.62 15.20 1.90
C GLY A 464 5.50 15.09 3.14
N ALA A 465 5.23 14.09 3.98
CA ALA A 465 5.92 13.87 5.26
C ALA A 465 7.46 13.68 5.17
N PHE A 466 8.01 13.46 3.97
CA PHE A 466 9.43 13.26 3.70
C PHE A 466 10.13 14.48 3.05
N ASN A 467 9.41 15.61 2.86
CA ASN A 467 9.93 16.92 2.45
C ASN A 467 10.65 16.98 1.08
N GLY A 468 10.39 16.01 0.19
CA GLY A 468 10.83 16.08 -1.21
C GLY A 468 10.26 17.27 -1.97
N ASP A 469 10.99 17.77 -2.95
CA ASP A 469 10.49 18.75 -3.93
C ASP A 469 9.62 18.04 -4.99
N PRO A 470 8.34 18.45 -5.18
CA PRO A 470 7.49 17.91 -6.22
C PRO A 470 8.03 18.03 -7.66
N GLN A 471 8.78 19.09 -8.00
CA GLN A 471 9.29 19.25 -9.36
C GLN A 471 10.41 18.24 -9.64
N LEU A 472 11.42 18.18 -8.78
CA LEU A 472 12.50 17.20 -8.85
C LEU A 472 11.96 15.77 -8.80
N LYS A 473 10.99 15.47 -7.91
CA LYS A 473 10.37 14.14 -7.84
C LYS A 473 9.53 13.79 -9.07
N ALA A 474 8.94 14.75 -9.78
CA ALA A 474 8.28 14.51 -11.06
C ALA A 474 9.30 14.22 -12.19
N VAL A 475 10.39 14.99 -12.27
CA VAL A 475 11.47 14.79 -13.26
C VAL A 475 12.17 13.43 -13.05
N ILE A 476 12.49 13.07 -11.82
CA ILE A 476 13.07 11.76 -11.45
C ILE A 476 12.17 10.60 -11.90
N GLN A 477 10.87 10.70 -11.67
CA GLN A 477 9.92 9.65 -12.07
C GLN A 477 9.75 9.59 -13.61
N LEU A 478 9.76 10.72 -14.31
CA LEU A 478 9.78 10.75 -15.78
C LEU A 478 11.03 10.07 -16.36
N MET A 479 12.21 10.34 -15.80
CA MET A 479 13.47 9.72 -16.22
C MET A 479 13.50 8.21 -15.97
N ALA A 480 13.01 7.77 -14.81
CA ALA A 480 12.90 6.35 -14.49
C ALA A 480 11.87 5.62 -15.37
N ALA A 481 10.72 6.24 -15.65
CA ALA A 481 9.69 5.70 -16.53
C ALA A 481 10.15 5.65 -18.01
N ALA A 482 10.90 6.65 -18.48
CA ALA A 482 11.57 6.64 -19.79
C ALA A 482 12.55 5.46 -19.92
N ARG A 483 13.48 5.32 -18.96
CA ARG A 483 14.45 4.20 -18.94
C ARG A 483 13.78 2.83 -18.80
N ALA A 484 12.59 2.78 -18.19
CA ALA A 484 11.74 1.58 -18.12
C ALA A 484 10.81 1.38 -19.33
N LYS A 485 10.75 2.33 -20.27
CA LYS A 485 9.87 2.34 -21.45
C LYS A 485 8.38 2.20 -21.13
N ARG A 486 7.92 2.85 -20.05
CA ARG A 486 6.53 2.82 -19.57
C ARG A 486 5.94 4.23 -19.53
N GLY A 487 4.67 4.35 -19.89
CA GLY A 487 3.88 5.55 -19.71
C GLY A 487 3.61 5.88 -18.24
N LEU A 488 3.25 7.12 -17.96
CA LEU A 488 3.10 7.65 -16.61
C LEU A 488 1.79 8.45 -16.46
N ALA A 489 0.92 8.05 -15.53
CA ALA A 489 -0.15 8.88 -15.00
C ALA A 489 0.35 9.55 -13.71
N PHE A 490 0.32 10.88 -13.69
CA PHE A 490 0.80 11.69 -12.58
C PHE A 490 -0.35 12.50 -11.95
N PHE A 491 -0.76 12.09 -10.77
CA PHE A 491 -1.77 12.76 -9.95
C PHE A 491 -1.08 13.83 -9.09
N THR A 492 -1.41 15.11 -9.30
CA THR A 492 -0.79 16.21 -8.53
C THR A 492 -1.51 16.52 -7.22
N PHE A 493 -2.73 16.00 -7.02
CA PHE A 493 -3.58 16.23 -5.85
C PHE A 493 -3.84 17.73 -5.62
N ASP A 494 -4.82 18.25 -6.36
CA ASP A 494 -5.33 19.64 -6.35
C ASP A 494 -4.28 20.76 -6.52
N ASP A 495 -3.15 20.41 -7.13
CA ASP A 495 -2.03 21.32 -7.39
C ASP A 495 -1.91 21.63 -8.88
N ASP A 496 -2.65 22.65 -9.32
CA ASP A 496 -2.62 23.13 -10.70
C ASP A 496 -1.28 23.78 -11.08
N LYS A 497 -0.51 24.34 -10.13
CA LYS A 497 0.84 24.89 -10.42
C LYS A 497 1.79 23.77 -10.84
N LEU A 498 1.84 22.68 -10.06
CA LEU A 498 2.65 21.50 -10.40
C LEU A 498 2.18 20.86 -11.70
N LYS A 499 0.87 20.75 -11.92
CA LYS A 499 0.30 20.22 -13.16
C LYS A 499 0.73 21.05 -14.37
N GLN A 500 0.46 22.36 -14.38
CA GLN A 500 0.78 23.23 -15.51
C GLN A 500 2.29 23.24 -15.80
N GLY A 501 3.12 23.37 -14.77
CA GLY A 501 4.57 23.34 -14.93
C GLY A 501 5.09 22.01 -15.46
N LEU A 502 4.53 20.88 -15.00
CA LEU A 502 4.91 19.54 -15.48
C LEU A 502 4.46 19.30 -16.93
N GLN A 503 3.25 19.74 -17.31
CA GLN A 503 2.75 19.66 -18.69
C GLN A 503 3.62 20.51 -19.65
N GLN A 504 3.97 21.75 -19.26
CA GLN A 504 4.83 22.63 -20.05
C GLN A 504 6.26 22.07 -20.19
N THR A 505 6.83 21.57 -19.09
CA THR A 505 8.16 20.96 -19.07
C THR A 505 8.19 19.68 -19.92
N HIS A 506 7.18 18.81 -19.82
CA HIS A 506 7.07 17.61 -20.65
C HIS A 506 6.95 17.95 -22.14
N HIS A 507 6.09 18.91 -22.50
CA HIS A 507 5.96 19.37 -23.89
C HIS A 507 7.27 19.92 -24.46
N LEU A 508 8.01 20.72 -23.68
CA LEU A 508 9.33 21.22 -24.08
C LEU A 508 10.35 20.08 -24.27
N LEU A 509 10.41 19.14 -23.33
CA LEU A 509 11.34 18.00 -23.41
C LEU A 509 11.03 17.09 -24.62
N VAL A 510 9.75 16.86 -24.92
CA VAL A 510 9.31 16.07 -26.08
C VAL A 510 9.59 16.79 -27.41
N THR A 511 9.20 18.07 -27.53
CA THR A 511 9.40 18.84 -28.78
C THR A 511 10.87 19.07 -29.11
N GLN A 512 11.72 19.28 -28.10
CA GLN A 512 13.18 19.37 -28.28
C GLN A 512 13.87 17.99 -28.34
N GLY A 513 13.11 16.89 -28.35
CA GLY A 513 13.62 15.52 -28.46
C GLY A 513 14.62 15.12 -27.36
N THR A 514 14.54 15.76 -26.18
CA THR A 514 15.52 15.65 -25.11
C THR A 514 15.58 14.23 -24.56
N THR A 515 16.78 13.68 -24.39
CA THR A 515 17.02 12.35 -23.84
C THR A 515 17.19 12.37 -22.32
N VAL A 516 17.00 11.22 -21.66
CA VAL A 516 17.31 11.03 -20.24
C VAL A 516 18.76 11.40 -19.92
N ALA A 517 19.70 11.10 -20.82
CA ALA A 517 21.10 11.54 -20.74
C ALA A 517 21.26 13.07 -20.61
N LYS A 518 20.66 13.84 -21.52
CA LYS A 518 20.68 15.32 -21.45
C LYS A 518 19.98 15.84 -20.20
N LEU A 519 18.85 15.23 -19.82
CA LEU A 519 18.09 15.62 -18.63
C LEU A 519 18.83 15.29 -17.32
N PHE A 520 19.64 14.22 -17.28
CA PHE A 520 20.52 13.92 -16.15
C PHE A 520 21.59 15.00 -15.98
N GLY A 521 22.27 15.41 -17.07
CA GLY A 521 23.23 16.52 -17.04
C GLY A 521 22.64 17.81 -16.49
N LEU A 522 21.42 18.17 -16.92
CA LEU A 522 20.70 19.33 -16.38
C LEU A 522 20.37 19.22 -14.89
N LEU A 523 20.24 18.01 -14.33
CA LEU A 523 20.13 17.81 -12.88
C LEU A 523 21.48 17.94 -12.17
N GLU A 524 22.60 17.59 -12.82
CA GLU A 524 23.95 17.85 -12.29
C GLU A 524 24.19 19.37 -12.17
N ASP A 525 23.89 20.12 -13.24
CA ASP A 525 23.98 21.58 -13.28
C ASP A 525 23.05 22.25 -12.25
N TYR A 526 21.78 21.84 -12.19
CA TYR A 526 20.80 22.36 -11.23
C TYR A 526 21.23 22.12 -9.77
N CYS A 527 21.76 20.93 -9.46
CA CYS A 527 22.27 20.63 -8.12
C CYS A 527 23.46 21.52 -7.77
N ALA A 528 24.37 21.80 -8.71
CA ALA A 528 25.49 22.71 -8.50
C ALA A 528 25.00 24.15 -8.21
N VAL A 529 24.04 24.66 -8.98
CA VAL A 529 23.44 26.00 -8.77
C VAL A 529 22.72 26.08 -7.42
N GLN A 530 21.96 25.06 -7.04
CA GLN A 530 21.26 25.02 -5.74
C GLN A 530 22.22 24.91 -4.53
N GLN A 531 23.42 24.35 -4.71
CA GLN A 531 24.47 24.31 -3.67
C GLN A 531 25.25 25.62 -3.59
N ALA A 532 25.50 26.30 -4.72
CA ALA A 532 26.19 27.59 -4.78
C ALA A 532 25.32 28.78 -4.33
N SER A 533 23.99 28.68 -4.48
CA SER A 533 23.05 29.74 -4.10
C SER A 533 22.95 29.94 -2.58
N SER A 534 23.55 31.03 -2.08
CA SER A 534 23.50 31.49 -0.67
C SER A 534 22.10 31.84 -0.11
N GLY A 535 21.02 31.57 -0.85
CA GLY A 535 19.65 31.91 -0.47
C GLY A 535 18.63 31.61 -1.57
N SER A 536 18.95 32.01 -2.80
CA SER A 536 18.11 31.93 -4.00
C SER A 536 17.81 30.51 -4.45
N HIS A 537 16.59 30.05 -4.22
CA HIS A 537 16.05 28.84 -4.84
C HIS A 537 15.53 29.17 -6.25
N VAL A 538 16.05 28.49 -7.28
CA VAL A 538 15.51 28.52 -8.64
C VAL A 538 14.52 27.36 -8.80
N GLU A 539 13.36 27.58 -9.42
CA GLU A 539 12.41 26.50 -9.68
C GLU A 539 12.95 25.56 -10.79
N LEU A 540 12.93 24.24 -10.58
CA LEU A 540 13.54 23.28 -11.51
C LEU A 540 12.92 23.33 -12.91
N PHE A 541 11.60 23.48 -13.02
CA PHE A 541 10.92 23.60 -14.31
C PHE A 541 11.33 24.88 -15.06
N GLU A 542 11.64 25.97 -14.35
CA GLU A 542 12.16 27.19 -14.95
C GLU A 542 13.61 27.00 -15.43
N PHE A 543 14.45 26.36 -14.62
CA PHE A 543 15.83 26.03 -14.97
C PHE A 543 15.91 25.15 -16.22
N ILE A 544 15.14 24.06 -16.28
CA ILE A 544 15.01 23.21 -17.47
C ILE A 544 14.44 24.01 -18.65
N GLY A 545 13.43 24.86 -18.40
CA GLY A 545 12.85 25.75 -19.39
C GLY A 545 13.89 26.64 -20.09
N ASN A 546 14.76 27.28 -19.31
CA ASN A 546 15.79 28.19 -19.80
C ASN A 546 16.97 27.46 -20.48
N ALA A 547 17.31 26.24 -20.03
CA ALA A 547 18.42 25.46 -20.59
C ALA A 547 18.04 24.55 -21.78
N VAL A 548 16.76 24.23 -21.97
CA VAL A 548 16.28 23.35 -23.07
C VAL A 548 15.69 24.13 -24.25
N ARG A 549 15.17 25.34 -24.02
CA ARG A 549 14.75 26.23 -25.13
C ARG A 549 15.95 26.56 -26.03
N PRO A 550 15.80 26.57 -27.37
CA PRO A 550 16.82 27.10 -28.25
C PRO A 550 17.16 28.55 -27.89
N SER A 551 18.45 28.88 -27.84
CA SER A 551 18.89 30.27 -27.81
C SER A 551 18.30 31.00 -29.02
N ARG A 552 17.66 32.16 -28.80
CA ARG A 552 17.26 33.07 -29.88
C ARG A 552 18.50 33.80 -30.43
N SER A 553 19.39 33.02 -31.03
CA SER A 553 20.58 33.50 -31.72
C SER A 553 20.20 34.16 -33.04
N GLN A 554 19.98 35.48 -32.98
CA GLN A 554 20.12 36.43 -34.09
C GLN A 554 19.64 35.95 -35.48
N LEU A 555 18.36 36.23 -35.76
CA LEU A 555 17.87 36.57 -37.11
C LEU A 555 17.72 38.09 -37.19
#